data_AF-A0A3C2EER1-F1
#
_entry.id   AF-A0A3C2EER1-F1
#
_cell.length_a   1.000
_cell.length_b   1.000
_cell.length_c   1.000
_cell.angle_alpha   90.00
_cell.angle_beta   90.00
_cell.angle_gamma   90.00
#
_symmetry.space_group_name_H-M   'P 1'
#
loop_
_entity.id
_entity.type
_entity.pdbx_description
1 polymer ?
#
loop_
_entity_poly.entity_id
_entity_poly.type
_entity_poly.pdbx_seq_one_letter_code
_entity_poly.pdbx_strand_id
1 'polypeptide(L)'
;MQKALFSLVLVLLLFSGVFAQDGSLDMTFNPDDKGFGDGKALNGIVHSIAVNPDGKIIAGGGFFVHNSVLCKSIARFLPDGNLDPDFLAGSGFDDEVKS
;
A
#
# COMPACT_ATOMS: atom_id res chain seq x y z
N MET A 1 13.71 1.84 -48.93
CA MET A 1 12.50 2.00 -48.08
C MET A 1 12.55 1.18 -46.80
N GLN A 2 12.91 -0.12 -46.84
CA GLN A 2 12.95 -0.97 -45.62
C GLN A 2 13.90 -0.50 -44.49
N LYS A 3 15.06 0.11 -44.80
CA LYS A 3 16.01 0.59 -43.77
C LYS A 3 15.49 1.78 -42.95
N ALA A 4 14.76 2.68 -43.61
CA ALA A 4 14.11 3.83 -42.95
C ALA A 4 12.93 3.38 -42.09
N LEU A 5 12.16 2.39 -42.57
CA LEU A 5 11.07 1.77 -41.83
C LEU A 5 11.58 1.06 -40.56
N PHE A 6 12.68 0.32 -40.65
CA PHE A 6 13.29 -0.37 -39.50
C PHE A 6 13.81 0.62 -38.45
N SER A 7 14.45 1.71 -38.89
CA SER A 7 14.92 2.76 -37.98
C SER A 7 13.77 3.49 -37.29
N LEU A 8 12.65 3.71 -37.98
CA LEU A 8 11.45 4.34 -37.40
C LEU A 8 10.80 3.45 -36.33
N VAL A 9 10.70 2.14 -36.59
CA VAL A 9 10.18 1.15 -35.61
C VAL A 9 11.09 1.09 -34.38
N LEU A 10 12.41 1.12 -34.58
CA LEU A 10 13.38 1.11 -33.49
C LEU A 10 13.30 2.37 -32.62
N VAL A 11 13.10 3.55 -33.22
CA VAL A 11 12.92 4.81 -32.48
C VAL A 11 11.63 4.80 -31.65
N LEU A 12 10.54 4.26 -32.19
CA LEU A 12 9.26 4.15 -31.46
C LEU A 12 9.33 3.21 -30.26
N LEU A 13 10.18 2.17 -30.30
CA LEU A 13 10.40 1.25 -29.18
C LEU A 13 11.27 1.84 -28.06
N LEU A 14 12.03 2.90 -28.34
CA LEU A 14 12.89 3.58 -27.35
C LEU A 14 12.15 4.63 -26.52
N PHE A 15 10.95 5.03 -26.93
CA PHE A 15 10.07 5.92 -26.18
C PHE A 15 8.99 5.12 -25.44
N SER A 16 9.41 4.33 -24.46
CA SER A 16 8.49 3.87 -23.42
C SER A 16 8.15 5.08 -22.55
N GLY A 17 7.17 5.87 -22.98
CA GLY A 17 6.70 7.02 -22.21
C GLY A 17 6.35 6.55 -20.80
N VAL A 18 6.96 7.17 -19.79
CA VAL A 18 6.52 7.03 -18.40
C VAL A 18 5.24 7.85 -18.32
N PHE A 19 4.11 7.21 -18.57
CA PHE A 19 2.81 7.82 -18.35
C PHE A 19 2.58 7.87 -16.83
N ALA A 20 2.17 9.03 -16.32
CA ALA A 20 1.54 9.07 -15.01
C ALA A 20 0.31 8.13 -15.04
N GLN A 21 0.05 7.45 -13.94
CA GLN A 21 -1.18 6.67 -13.77
C GLN A 21 -2.38 7.56 -14.09
N ASP A 22 -3.44 7.02 -14.70
CA ASP A 22 -4.58 7.79 -15.23
C ASP A 22 -5.43 8.50 -14.16
N GLY A 23 -4.99 8.49 -12.91
CA GLY A 23 -5.69 9.04 -11.75
C GLY A 23 -6.98 8.27 -11.41
N SER A 24 -7.24 7.13 -12.07
CA SER A 24 -8.36 6.28 -11.70
C SER A 24 -8.17 5.72 -10.29
N LEU A 25 -9.30 5.45 -9.64
CA LEU A 25 -9.31 4.77 -8.36
C LEU A 25 -8.63 3.39 -8.52
N ASP A 26 -7.60 3.13 -7.74
CA ASP A 26 -6.99 1.80 -7.65
C ASP A 26 -7.94 0.86 -6.92
N MET A 27 -8.75 0.13 -7.70
CA MET A 27 -9.70 -0.85 -7.17
C MET A 27 -9.02 -2.09 -6.58
N THR A 28 -7.71 -2.26 -6.78
CA THR A 28 -6.93 -3.35 -6.18
C THR A 28 -6.38 -2.98 -4.81
N PHE A 29 -6.31 -1.70 -4.48
CA PHE A 29 -5.99 -1.24 -3.14
C PHE A 29 -7.19 -1.47 -2.21
N ASN A 30 -7.12 -2.54 -1.42
CA ASN A 30 -8.15 -2.98 -0.50
C ASN A 30 -7.74 -2.67 0.94
N PRO A 31 -8.02 -1.47 1.48
CA PRO A 31 -7.69 -1.13 2.86
C PRO A 31 -8.56 -1.87 3.92
N ASP A 32 -9.32 -2.91 3.52
CA ASP A 32 -10.40 -3.58 4.27
C ASP A 32 -11.48 -2.66 4.86
N ASP A 33 -11.30 -1.34 4.77
CA ASP A 33 -12.30 -0.32 5.01
C ASP A 33 -13.16 -0.15 3.76
N LYS A 34 -14.40 -0.67 3.80
CA LYS A 34 -15.36 -0.44 2.73
C LYS A 34 -15.99 0.97 2.77
N GLY A 35 -15.47 1.88 3.58
CA GLY A 35 -15.93 3.26 3.69
C GLY A 35 -17.25 3.42 4.46
N PHE A 36 -17.71 2.35 5.12
CA PHE A 36 -18.95 2.34 5.89
C PHE A 36 -18.73 2.08 7.39
N GLY A 37 -17.48 2.07 7.86
CA GLY A 37 -17.19 1.80 9.27
C GLY A 37 -17.68 0.41 9.72
N ASP A 38 -17.66 -0.58 8.82
CA ASP A 38 -18.04 -1.97 9.11
C ASP A 38 -17.01 -2.70 10.00
N GLY A 39 -16.06 -1.95 10.58
CA GLY A 39 -15.22 -2.38 11.69
C GLY A 39 -14.06 -3.30 11.30
N LYS A 40 -13.78 -3.47 10.01
CA LYS A 40 -12.69 -4.34 9.53
C LYS A 40 -11.35 -3.64 9.39
N ALA A 41 -11.36 -2.32 9.23
CA ALA A 41 -10.18 -1.47 9.20
C ALA A 41 -9.51 -1.35 10.58
N LEU A 42 -8.43 -0.57 10.66
CA LEU A 42 -7.80 -0.21 11.93
C LEU A 42 -8.82 0.49 12.85
N ASN A 43 -8.98 -0.01 14.07
CA ASN A 43 -10.00 0.46 15.02
C ASN A 43 -9.61 1.73 15.80
N GLY A 44 -8.64 2.51 15.32
CA GLY A 44 -8.08 3.66 16.02
C GLY A 44 -7.37 4.62 15.07
N ILE A 45 -6.85 5.71 15.63
CA ILE A 45 -6.20 6.77 14.83
C ILE A 45 -4.86 6.25 14.32
N VAL A 46 -4.62 6.41 13.01
CA VAL A 46 -3.29 6.26 12.40
C VAL A 46 -2.57 7.60 12.50
N HIS A 47 -1.44 7.63 13.18
CA HIS A 47 -0.63 8.83 13.36
C HIS A 47 0.46 8.96 12.29
N SER A 48 0.97 7.83 11.78
CA SER A 48 2.08 7.82 10.84
C SER A 48 1.98 6.65 9.85
N ILE A 49 2.45 6.90 8.61
CA ILE A 49 2.55 5.89 7.55
C ILE A 49 3.90 5.99 6.85
N ALA A 50 4.44 4.85 6.44
CA ALA A 50 5.66 4.77 5.62
C ALA A 50 5.53 3.65 4.59
N VAL A 51 6.02 3.90 3.38
CA VAL A 51 6.08 2.90 2.30
C VAL A 51 7.52 2.40 2.19
N ASN A 52 7.70 1.09 2.30
CA ASN A 52 8.99 0.44 2.14
C ASN A 52 9.36 0.32 0.65
N PRO A 53 10.66 0.12 0.32
CA PRO A 53 11.10 -0.06 -1.07
C PRO A 53 10.47 -1.27 -1.79
N ASP A 54 9.96 -2.26 -1.06
CA ASP A 54 9.24 -3.42 -1.59
C ASP A 54 7.74 -3.15 -1.83
N GLY A 55 7.28 -1.92 -1.60
CA GLY A 55 5.90 -1.49 -1.76
C GLY A 55 4.99 -1.80 -0.57
N LYS A 56 5.49 -2.47 0.48
CA LYS A 56 4.71 -2.69 1.69
C LYS A 56 4.52 -1.39 2.47
N ILE A 57 3.41 -1.30 3.20
CA ILE A 57 3.02 -0.08 3.91
C ILE A 57 3.04 -0.36 5.40
N ILE A 58 3.75 0.44 6.18
CA ILE A 58 3.74 0.39 7.64
C ILE A 58 2.85 1.52 8.15
N ALA A 59 1.93 1.20 9.07
CA ALA A 59 1.12 2.16 9.79
C ALA A 59 1.43 2.09 11.28
N GLY A 60 1.54 3.25 11.93
CA GLY A 60 1.68 3.41 13.37
C GLY A 60 0.59 4.32 13.94
N GLY A 61 0.06 3.99 15.12
CA GLY A 61 -1.06 4.75 15.67
C GLY A 61 -1.54 4.27 17.04
N GLY A 62 -2.76 4.69 17.40
CA GLY A 62 -3.51 4.26 18.59
C GLY A 62 -4.58 3.21 18.28
N PHE A 63 -4.29 2.29 17.37
CA PHE A 63 -5.16 1.16 17.05
C PHE A 63 -4.64 -0.13 17.70
N PHE A 64 -5.54 -1.10 17.88
CA PHE A 64 -5.23 -2.37 18.54
C PHE A 64 -5.62 -3.58 17.70
N VAL A 65 -6.57 -3.42 16.78
CA VAL A 65 -7.16 -4.51 16.02
C VAL A 65 -7.36 -4.09 14.56
N HIS A 66 -7.09 -5.03 13.65
CA HIS A 66 -7.47 -4.98 12.24
C HIS A 66 -8.20 -6.29 11.89
N ASN A 67 -9.46 -6.24 11.44
CA ASN A 67 -10.24 -7.42 11.05
C ASN A 67 -10.16 -8.59 12.06
N SER A 68 -10.26 -8.29 13.36
CA SER A 68 -10.10 -9.25 14.49
C SER A 68 -8.69 -9.80 14.74
N VAL A 69 -7.68 -9.34 14.00
CA VAL A 69 -6.25 -9.62 14.24
C VAL A 69 -5.65 -8.54 15.13
N LEU A 70 -4.91 -8.95 16.17
CA LEU A 70 -4.25 -8.02 17.08
C LEU A 70 -3.05 -7.35 16.37
N CYS A 71 -3.12 -6.03 16.23
CA CYS A 71 -2.09 -5.19 15.61
C CYS A 71 -1.80 -4.03 16.58
N LYS A 72 -1.12 -4.31 17.69
CA LYS A 72 -0.96 -3.37 18.80
C LYS A 72 -0.10 -2.18 18.39
N SER A 73 -0.74 -1.05 18.08
CA SER A 73 -0.15 0.24 17.67
C SER A 73 0.68 0.24 16.39
N ILE A 74 0.91 -0.92 15.77
CA ILE A 74 1.64 -1.07 14.50
C ILE A 74 0.99 -2.15 13.62
N ALA A 75 0.89 -1.89 12.33
CA ALA A 75 0.43 -2.84 11.32
C ALA A 75 1.29 -2.68 10.05
N ARG A 76 1.45 -3.77 9.31
CA ARG A 76 2.03 -3.73 7.96
C ARG A 76 1.02 -4.29 6.97
N PHE A 77 0.90 -3.64 5.83
CA PHE A 77 0.06 -4.03 4.71
C PHE A 77 0.93 -4.38 3.51
N LEU A 78 0.43 -5.29 2.70
CA LEU A 78 0.93 -5.58 1.36
C LEU A 78 0.65 -4.38 0.43
N PRO A 79 1.30 -4.31 -0.75
CA PRO A 79 1.08 -3.22 -1.70
C PRO A 79 -0.38 -3.07 -2.16
N ASP A 80 -1.16 -4.15 -2.07
CA ASP A 80 -2.60 -4.20 -2.41
C ASP A 80 -3.50 -3.77 -1.23
N GLY A 81 -2.95 -3.30 -0.12
CA GLY A 81 -3.71 -2.84 1.05
C GLY A 81 -4.15 -3.94 2.01
N ASN A 82 -3.98 -5.23 1.67
CA ASN A 82 -4.30 -6.32 2.59
C ASN A 82 -3.28 -6.39 3.75
N LEU A 83 -3.71 -6.83 4.93
CA LEU A 83 -2.81 -7.02 6.08
C LEU A 83 -1.73 -8.07 5.74
N ASP A 84 -0.46 -7.74 6.00
CA ASP A 84 0.68 -8.65 5.76
C ASP A 84 0.68 -9.77 6.82
N PRO A 85 0.39 -11.04 6.47
CA PRO A 85 0.31 -12.14 7.42
C PRO A 85 1.68 -12.51 8.01
N ASP A 86 2.77 -12.11 7.36
CA ASP A 86 4.14 -12.38 7.80
C ASP A 86 4.65 -11.32 8.78
N PHE A 87 3.86 -10.27 9.07
CA PHE A 87 4.21 -9.23 10.03
C PHE A 87 3.53 -9.45 11.39
N LEU A 88 4.30 -9.97 12.35
CA LEU A 88 3.84 -10.12 13.73
C LEU A 88 4.18 -8.88 14.54
N ALA A 89 3.17 -8.03 14.82
CA ALA A 89 3.34 -6.85 15.68
C ALA A 89 3.79 -7.21 17.12
N GLY A 90 3.45 -8.42 17.58
CA GLY A 90 3.76 -8.89 18.93
C GLY A 90 3.07 -8.06 20.01
N SER A 91 3.64 -8.06 21.22
CA SER A 91 3.11 -7.33 22.39
C SER A 91 3.99 -6.17 22.85
N GLY A 92 5.01 -5.80 22.05
CA GLY A 92 6.09 -4.90 22.47
C GLY A 92 5.68 -3.44 22.68
N PHE A 93 4.72 -2.93 21.90
CA PHE A 93 4.19 -1.59 22.08
C PHE A 93 3.18 -1.57 23.22
N ASP A 94 3.32 -0.70 24.20
CA ASP A 94 2.43 -0.52 25.34
C ASP A 94 1.61 0.76 25.28
N ASP A 95 1.92 1.66 24.34
CA ASP A 95 1.23 2.92 24.07
C ASP A 95 1.10 3.17 22.55
N GLU A 96 0.52 4.30 22.15
CA GLU A 96 0.38 4.73 20.76
C GLU A 96 1.74 5.01 20.09
N VAL A 97 1.90 4.60 18.83
CA VAL A 97 3.08 4.95 18.02
C VAL A 97 2.82 6.26 17.30
N LYS A 98 3.67 7.26 17.57
CA LYS A 98 3.61 8.63 17.01
C LYS A 98 4.90 8.94 16.24
N SER A 99 4.83 9.84 15.26
CA SER A 99 5.97 10.33 14.46
C SER A 99 6.81 11.37 15.19
#